data_AF-V4JHP4-F1
#
_entry.id   AF-V4JHP4-F1
#
_cell.length_a   1.000
_cell.length_b   1.000
_cell.length_c   1.000
_cell.angle_alpha   90.00
_cell.angle_beta   90.00
_cell.angle_gamma   90.00
#
_symmetry.space_group_name_H-M   'P 1'
#
loop_
_entity.id
_entity.type
_entity.pdbx_description
1 polymer ?
#
loop_
_entity_poly.entity_id
_entity_poly.type
_entity_poly.pdbx_seq_one_letter_code
_entity_poly.pdbx_strand_id
1 'polypeptide(L)'
;MAKPEQVQPEVNIGVVGHVDHGKTTLVQALTGIWTMRYSEEVKRGMTIKLGYADGEIWECEGCDFPERYSVEPVCECNPGAKPSLVRRVSFVDAPGHEI
;
A
#
# COMPACT_ATOMS: atom_id res chain seq x y z
N MET A 1 -25.50 1.23 6.51
CA MET A 1 -24.19 1.03 5.86
C MET A 1 -23.34 0.20 6.81
N ALA A 2 -23.01 -1.04 6.45
CA ALA A 2 -22.20 -1.90 7.31
C ALA A 2 -20.80 -1.29 7.42
N LYS A 3 -20.33 -1.03 8.65
CA LYS A 3 -18.92 -0.67 8.87
C LYS A 3 -18.08 -1.88 8.42
N PRO A 4 -17.07 -1.71 7.54
CA PRO A 4 -16.16 -2.81 7.25
C PRO A 4 -15.56 -3.27 8.57
N GLU A 5 -15.51 -4.58 8.76
CA GLU A 5 -14.95 -5.22 9.94
C GLU A 5 -13.53 -4.68 10.14
N GLN A 6 -13.26 -4.05 11.30
CA GLN A 6 -11.95 -3.47 11.60
C GLN A 6 -10.96 -4.58 11.92
N VAL A 7 -10.47 -5.23 10.87
CA VAL A 7 -9.43 -6.24 10.97
C VAL A 7 -8.07 -5.55 10.92
N GLN A 8 -7.15 -5.94 11.81
CA GLN A 8 -5.77 -5.48 11.81
C GLN A 8 -5.00 -6.07 10.61
N PRO A 9 -3.94 -5.42 10.11
CA PRO A 9 -3.04 -6.04 9.14
C PRO A 9 -2.49 -7.37 9.66
N GLU A 10 -2.57 -8.42 8.85
CA GLU A 10 -2.13 -9.77 9.24
C GLU A 10 -0.67 -10.06 8.87
N VAL A 11 -0.09 -9.25 7.97
CA VAL A 11 1.26 -9.42 7.44
C VAL A 11 1.94 -8.08 7.20
N ASN A 12 3.26 -8.04 7.48
CA ASN A 12 4.10 -6.88 7.20
C ASN A 12 4.98 -7.18 5.97
N ILE A 13 4.97 -6.27 5.00
CA ILE A 13 5.75 -6.34 3.76
C ILE A 13 6.85 -5.27 3.84
N GLY A 14 8.11 -5.69 3.91
CA GLY A 14 9.24 -4.77 3.88
C GLY A 14 9.53 -4.29 2.45
N VAL A 15 9.59 -2.97 2.26
CA VAL A 15 9.97 -2.35 0.99
C VAL A 15 11.40 -1.83 1.12
N VAL A 16 12.32 -2.51 0.43
CA VAL A 16 13.77 -2.25 0.46
C VAL A 16 14.31 -2.05 -0.95
N GLY A 17 15.45 -1.36 -1.07
CA GLY A 17 16.04 -1.00 -2.35
C GLY A 17 16.92 0.25 -2.25
N HIS A 18 17.71 0.50 -3.30
CA HIS A 18 18.66 1.61 -3.37
C HIS A 18 17.97 2.99 -3.23
N VAL A 19 18.76 4.02 -2.90
CA VAL A 19 18.30 5.41 -2.88
C VAL A 19 17.57 5.78 -4.17
N ASP A 20 16.49 6.54 -4.06
CA ASP A 20 15.67 7.06 -5.15
C ASP A 20 15.04 6.05 -6.12
N HIS A 21 15.04 4.75 -5.80
CA HIS A 21 14.32 3.73 -6.57
C HIS A 21 12.79 3.75 -6.36
N GLY A 22 12.23 4.82 -5.79
CA GLY A 22 10.78 5.00 -5.67
C GLY A 22 10.08 4.12 -4.63
N LYS A 23 10.78 3.67 -3.58
CA LYS A 23 10.20 2.85 -2.49
C LYS A 23 8.95 3.50 -1.86
N THR A 24 9.10 4.74 -1.40
CA THR A 24 8.02 5.54 -0.83
C THR A 24 6.88 5.77 -1.84
N THR A 25 7.21 6.03 -3.11
CA THR A 25 6.22 6.19 -4.18
C THR A 25 5.44 4.90 -4.45
N LEU A 26 6.09 3.74 -4.40
CA LEU A 26 5.43 2.44 -4.52
C LEU A 26 4.46 2.20 -3.37
N VAL A 27 4.88 2.48 -2.13
CA VAL A 27 3.99 2.36 -0.97
C VAL A 27 2.80 3.31 -1.09
N GLN A 28 3.02 4.55 -1.54
CA GLN A 28 1.94 5.49 -1.78
C GLN A 28 0.97 4.98 -2.86
N ALA A 29 1.46 4.42 -3.96
CA ALA A 29 0.60 3.88 -5.01
C ALA A 29 -0.25 2.69 -4.51
N LEU A 30 0.29 1.87 -3.60
CA LEU A 30 -0.39 0.68 -3.07
C LEU A 30 -1.33 0.96 -1.90
N THR A 31 -1.13 2.06 -1.17
CA THR A 31 -1.86 2.34 0.09
C THR A 31 -2.60 3.68 0.08
N GLY A 32 -2.29 4.57 -0.87
CA GLY A 32 -2.69 5.97 -0.85
C GLY A 32 -1.97 6.82 0.21
N ILE A 33 -1.06 6.24 1.00
CA ILE A 33 -0.41 6.91 2.13
C ILE A 33 1.03 7.27 1.78
N TRP A 34 1.38 8.55 1.94
CA TRP A 34 2.77 9.00 1.91
C TRP A 34 3.46 8.72 3.25
N THR A 35 4.53 7.92 3.23
CA THR A 35 5.18 7.42 4.46
C THR A 35 6.19 8.40 5.07
N MET A 36 6.72 9.38 4.31
CA MET A 36 7.62 10.41 4.85
C MET A 36 6.81 11.48 5.61
N ARG A 37 6.79 11.37 6.94
CA ARG A 37 5.99 12.26 7.81
C ARG A 37 6.82 13.33 8.51
N TYR A 38 8.14 13.18 8.54
CA TYR A 38 9.00 14.11 9.27
C TYR A 38 9.41 15.30 8.39
N SER A 39 9.39 16.51 8.96
CA SER A 39 9.73 17.73 8.22
C SER A 39 11.16 17.71 7.66
N GLU A 40 12.08 16.99 8.30
CA GLU A 40 13.44 16.79 7.80
C GLU A 40 13.50 15.86 6.56
N GLU A 41 12.68 14.80 6.55
CA GLU A 41 12.54 13.91 5.40
C GLU A 41 11.96 14.65 4.20
N VAL A 42 10.90 15.42 4.42
CA VAL A 42 10.26 16.25 3.38
C VAL A 42 11.23 17.30 2.84
N LYS A 43 12.00 17.96 3.72
CA LYS A 43 13.00 18.96 3.31
C LYS A 43 14.15 18.37 2.49
N ARG A 44 14.57 17.15 2.81
CA ARG A 44 15.70 16.49 2.14
C ARG A 44 15.29 15.57 0.99
N GLY A 45 13.98 15.34 0.80
CA GLY A 45 13.47 14.43 -0.24
C GLY A 45 13.88 12.97 -0.01
N MET A 46 14.20 12.56 1.22
CA MET A 46 14.71 11.23 1.54
C MET A 46 14.12 10.64 2.81
N THR A 47 13.87 9.34 2.80
CA THR A 47 13.43 8.55 3.98
C THR A 47 14.58 8.43 4.98
N ILE A 48 14.35 8.85 6.23
CA ILE A 48 15.34 8.81 7.32
C ILE A 48 14.91 7.78 8.37
N LYS A 49 13.62 7.70 8.66
CA LYS A 49 13.03 6.73 9.59
C LYS A 49 12.25 5.67 8.83
N LEU A 50 11.95 4.56 9.50
CA LEU A 50 11.05 3.55 8.94
C LEU A 50 9.66 4.16 8.71
N GLY A 51 9.21 4.09 7.46
CA GLY A 51 7.85 4.45 7.09
C GLY A 51 6.88 3.29 7.34
N TYR A 52 5.62 3.61 7.60
CA TYR A 52 4.56 2.63 7.83
C TYR A 52 3.25 3.05 7.16
N ALA A 53 2.63 2.14 6.42
CA ALA A 53 1.33 2.34 5.79
C ALA A 53 0.52 1.04 5.77
N ASP A 54 -0.77 1.12 6.09
CA ASP A 54 -1.70 0.01 5.94
C ASP A 54 -2.26 -0.01 4.52
N GLY A 55 -2.46 -1.19 3.96
CA GLY A 55 -3.04 -1.42 2.64
C GLY A 55 -4.09 -2.52 2.67
N GLU A 56 -5.04 -2.44 1.75
CA GLU A 56 -6.07 -3.44 1.56
C GLU A 56 -5.87 -4.13 0.22
N ILE A 57 -6.15 -5.44 0.18
CA ILE A 57 -6.15 -6.20 -1.06
C ILE A 57 -7.57 -6.66 -1.30
N TRP A 58 -8.17 -6.12 -2.36
CA TRP A 58 -9.51 -6.43 -2.83
C TRP A 58 -9.42 -7.35 -4.04
N GLU A 59 -10.37 -8.27 -4.16
CA GLU A 59 -10.48 -9.18 -5.28
C GLU A 59 -11.87 -9.13 -5.91
N CYS A 60 -11.89 -9.16 -7.24
CA CYS A 60 -13.09 -9.17 -8.04
C CYS A 60 -13.33 -10.56 -8.63
N GLU A 61 -14.48 -11.14 -8.33
CA GLU A 61 -14.89 -12.41 -8.93
C GLU A 61 -15.21 -12.24 -10.42
N GLY A 62 -14.75 -13.19 -11.23
CA GLY A 62 -15.01 -13.21 -12.68
C GLY A 62 -14.07 -12.36 -13.52
N CYS A 63 -13.05 -11.73 -12.92
CA CYS A 63 -11.96 -11.08 -13.66
C CYS A 63 -10.71 -11.95 -13.72
N ASP A 64 -9.95 -11.79 -14.80
CA ASP A 64 -8.69 -12.50 -14.99
C ASP A 64 -7.54 -11.85 -14.21
N PHE A 65 -6.44 -12.60 -14.04
CA PHE A 65 -5.23 -12.10 -13.43
C PHE A 65 -4.37 -11.33 -14.44
N PRO A 66 -3.76 -10.18 -14.06
CA PRO A 66 -3.72 -9.59 -12.72
C PRO A 66 -4.87 -8.62 -12.38
N GLU A 67 -5.72 -8.25 -13.34
CA GLU A 67 -6.72 -7.18 -13.23
C GLU A 67 -7.82 -7.44 -12.19
N ARG A 68 -7.93 -8.68 -11.70
CA ARG A 68 -8.86 -9.05 -10.62
C ARG A 68 -8.51 -8.47 -9.26
N TYR A 69 -7.31 -7.93 -9.05
CA TYR A 69 -6.88 -7.35 -7.77
C TYR A 69 -6.88 -5.83 -7.78
N SER A 70 -7.30 -5.22 -6.67
CA SER A 70 -7.30 -3.77 -6.47
C SER A 70 -6.90 -3.40 -5.05
N VAL A 71 -6.41 -2.16 -4.89
CA VAL A 71 -6.10 -1.54 -3.59
C VAL A 71 -7.30 -0.77 -3.01
N GLU A 72 -8.36 -0.65 -3.80
CA GLU A 72 -9.63 -0.03 -3.42
C GLU A 72 -10.78 -1.02 -3.59
N PRO A 73 -11.93 -0.83 -2.90
CA PRO A 73 -13.11 -1.68 -3.05
C PRO A 73 -13.86 -1.40 -4.37
N VAL A 74 -13.16 -1.51 -5.51
CA VAL A 74 -13.67 -1.26 -6.85
C VAL A 74 -13.19 -2.36 -7.81
N CYS A 75 -14.09 -2.80 -8.70
CA CYS A 75 -13.77 -3.71 -9.80
C CYS A 75 -13.65 -2.93 -11.11
N GLU A 76 -12.43 -2.66 -11.56
CA GLU A 76 -12.15 -1.93 -12.81
C GLU A 76 -12.51 -2.74 -14.05
N CYS A 77 -12.21 -4.04 -14.02
CA CYS A 77 -12.49 -5.01 -15.08
C CYS A 77 -13.98 -5.29 -15.31
N ASN A 78 -14.82 -5.13 -14.28
CA ASN A 78 -16.27 -5.38 -14.36
C ASN A 78 -17.04 -4.37 -13.50
N PRO A 79 -17.36 -3.19 -14.07
CA PRO A 79 -18.08 -2.13 -13.37
C PRO A 79 -19.49 -2.58 -13.00
N GLY A 80 -19.68 -3.02 -11.74
CA GLY A 80 -20.94 -3.56 -11.22
C GLY A 80 -20.78 -4.86 -10.42
N ALA A 81 -19.64 -5.54 -10.57
CA ALA A 81 -19.27 -6.63 -9.67
C ALA A 81 -18.95 -6.09 -8.26
N LYS A 82 -19.21 -6.93 -7.25
CA LYS A 82 -18.92 -6.59 -5.86
C LYS A 82 -17.55 -7.16 -5.47
N PRO A 83 -16.56 -6.32 -5.13
CA PRO A 83 -15.27 -6.80 -4.66
C PRO A 83 -15.37 -7.39 -3.26
N SER A 84 -14.53 -8.39 -2.97
CA SER A 84 -14.34 -8.99 -1.65
C SER A 84 -12.98 -8.56 -1.08
N LEU A 85 -12.95 -8.25 0.22
CA LEU A 85 -11.69 -7.97 0.91
C LEU A 85 -10.98 -9.32 1.13
N VAL A 86 -9.80 -9.48 0.55
CA VAL A 86 -8.99 -10.69 0.72
C VAL A 86 -8.27 -10.65 2.05
N ARG A 87 -7.55 -9.55 2.29
CA ARG A 87 -6.73 -9.35 3.50
C ARG A 87 -6.31 -7.90 3.65
N ARG A 88 -5.88 -7.56 4.87
CA ARG A 88 -5.19 -6.32 5.17
C ARG A 88 -3.71 -6.59 5.40
N VAL A 89 -2.87 -5.78 4.78
CA VAL A 89 -1.40 -5.88 4.89
C VAL A 89 -0.84 -4.55 5.36
N SER A 90 0.37 -4.55 5.87
CA SER A 90 1.11 -3.33 6.14
C SER A 90 2.40 -3.30 5.33
N PHE A 91 2.85 -2.10 5.00
CA PHE A 91 4.10 -1.84 4.31
C PHE A 91 5.06 -1.14 5.27
N VAL A 92 6.28 -1.67 5.37
CA VAL A 92 7.38 -1.09 6.14
C VAL A 92 8.41 -0.55 5.14
N ASP A 93 8.44 0.77 4.98
CA ASP A 93 9.31 1.47 4.02
C ASP A 93 10.68 1.75 4.66
N ALA A 94 11.73 1.10 4.13
CA ALA A 94 13.07 1.20 4.66
C ALA A 94 13.87 2.35 4.03
N PRO A 95 14.72 3.07 4.80
CA PRO A 95 15.63 4.06 4.25
C PRO A 95 16.62 3.39 3.28
N GLY A 96 16.84 4.01 2.11
CA GLY A 96 17.74 3.50 1.07
C GLY A 96 19.13 4.13 1.05
N HIS A 97 19.40 5.10 1.92
CA HIS A 97 20.71 5.74 2.06
C HIS A 97 21.59 4.89 2.98
N GLU A 98 22.84 4.67 2.59
CA GLU A 98 23.85 4.17 3.51
C GLU A 98 24.08 5.24 4.59
N ILE A 99 24.00 4.84 5.87
CA ILE A 99 24.24 5.70 7.03
C ILE A 99 25.74 5.87 7.23
#